data_AF-A0A9J5WDT9-F1
#
_entry.id   AF-A0A9J5WDT9-F1
#
_cell.length_a   1.000
_cell.length_b   1.000
_cell.length_c   1.000
_cell.angle_alpha   90.00
_cell.angle_beta   90.00
_cell.angle_gamma   90.00
#
_symmetry.space_group_name_H-M   'P 1'
#
loop_
_entity.id
_entity.type
_entity.pdbx_description
1 polymer ?
#
loop_
_entity_poly.entity_id
_entity_poly.type
_entity_poly.pdbx_seq_one_letter_code
_entity_poly.pdbx_strand_id
1 'polypeptide(L)'
;MRVIDKFKMFSIGPLVPSAFSDGNDPKDKSFGCELFDKSEKNYHQWLDSRPEGSVVYVSFGSLAVLKKEQEIEILRGLLESERPFLWTRRKGEDEGKKKNLEYDDVIIDEKLGLIVPWCSQMEVLCHKSIGCFVTHCGWNSTMESLVSGVPIVGYPQFSDQTTNAKMLEEVWGIGVRAKEVEGIVKREELKRCLGILMENGEKGEEIKRNVKKWRILALGAVKIGGSSHDNLKKFIEGL
;
A
#
# COMPACT_ATOMS: atom_id res chain seq x y z
N MET A 1 -2.69 24.08 15.35
CA MET A 1 -4.07 24.45 14.96
C MET A 1 -4.93 24.33 16.22
N ARG A 2 -5.48 25.43 16.76
CA ARG A 2 -6.46 25.37 17.86
C ARG A 2 -7.85 25.25 17.22
N VAL A 3 -8.33 24.03 17.05
CA VAL A 3 -9.66 23.77 16.44
C VAL A 3 -10.77 23.86 17.50
N ILE A 4 -10.40 23.80 18.78
CA ILE A 4 -11.27 24.01 19.94
C ILE A 4 -10.40 24.70 21.01
N ASP A 5 -10.84 25.81 21.59
CA ASP A 5 -10.04 26.62 22.55
C ASP A 5 -9.53 25.85 23.78
N LYS A 6 -10.05 24.65 24.02
CA LYS A 6 -9.70 23.76 25.14
C LYS A 6 -8.70 22.66 24.80
N PHE A 7 -8.33 22.45 23.52
CA PHE A 7 -7.45 21.35 23.11
C PHE A 7 -6.27 21.81 22.26
N LYS A 8 -5.05 21.45 22.69
CA LYS A 8 -3.81 21.64 21.93
C LYS A 8 -3.60 20.40 21.05
N MET A 9 -3.77 20.55 19.73
CA MET A 9 -3.55 19.47 18.77
C MET A 9 -2.16 19.58 18.13
N PHE A 10 -1.45 18.45 18.07
CA PHE A 10 -0.13 18.33 17.45
C PHE A 10 -0.16 17.27 16.35
N SER A 11 0.24 17.64 15.14
CA SER A 11 0.45 16.67 14.06
C SER A 11 1.91 16.22 14.07
N ILE A 12 2.14 14.94 14.36
CA ILE A 12 3.48 14.35 14.47
C ILE A 12 3.78 13.30 13.39
N GLY A 13 2.88 13.13 12.42
CA GLY A 13 3.03 12.15 11.34
C GLY A 13 3.80 12.65 10.11
N PRO A 14 4.00 11.78 9.10
CA PRO A 14 3.71 10.35 9.15
C PRO A 14 4.69 9.62 10.09
N LEU A 15 4.16 8.75 10.94
CA LEU A 15 4.98 7.86 11.76
C LEU A 15 5.25 6.66 10.88
N VAL A 16 6.48 6.51 10.40
CA VAL A 16 6.99 5.45 9.51
C VAL A 16 8.44 5.18 9.93
N PRO A 17 8.95 3.93 9.87
CA PRO A 17 10.26 3.59 10.43
C PRO A 17 11.36 4.50 9.87
N SER A 18 12.29 4.90 10.75
CA SER A 18 13.30 5.93 10.47
C SER A 18 14.12 5.64 9.22
N ALA A 19 14.43 4.37 8.95
CA ALA A 19 15.16 3.96 7.75
C ALA A 19 14.50 4.39 6.43
N PHE A 20 13.19 4.66 6.43
CA PHE A 20 12.43 5.05 5.26
C PHE A 20 11.84 6.47 5.34
N SER A 21 12.05 7.17 6.45
CA SER A 21 11.48 8.49 6.71
C SER A 21 12.56 9.56 6.91
N ASP A 22 12.98 9.81 8.15
CA ASP A 22 13.97 10.83 8.48
C ASP A 22 15.43 10.39 8.28
N GLY A 23 15.70 9.08 8.23
CA GLY A 23 17.02 8.48 8.04
C GLY A 23 17.94 8.53 9.25
N ASN A 24 17.44 8.90 10.44
CA ASN A 24 18.24 9.06 11.65
C ASN A 24 18.69 7.72 12.26
N ASP A 25 17.87 6.67 12.13
CA ASP A 25 18.16 5.30 12.52
C ASP A 25 17.94 4.33 11.34
N PRO A 26 19.01 4.00 10.59
CA PRO A 26 18.94 3.05 9.48
C PRO A 26 18.59 1.60 9.89
N LYS A 27 18.63 1.27 11.19
CA LYS A 27 18.26 -0.06 11.70
C LYS A 27 16.77 -0.17 11.99
N ASP A 28 16.07 0.94 12.17
CA ASP A 28 14.62 1.00 12.33
C ASP A 28 13.92 0.80 10.98
N LYS A 29 13.73 -0.48 10.62
CA LYS A 29 13.11 -0.93 9.36
C LYS A 29 11.70 -1.49 9.52
N SER A 30 11.21 -1.64 10.74
CA SER A 30 9.88 -2.18 10.99
C SER A 30 9.33 -1.65 12.31
N PHE A 31 8.00 -1.61 12.43
CA PHE A 31 7.32 -1.12 13.64
C PHE A 31 7.48 -2.02 14.88
N GLY A 32 8.39 -3.00 14.88
CA GLY A 32 8.57 -3.96 15.99
C GLY A 32 7.39 -4.92 16.22
N CYS A 33 6.20 -4.64 15.67
CA CYS A 33 5.05 -5.53 15.63
C CYS A 33 5.03 -6.34 14.31
N GLU A 34 6.07 -7.13 14.05
CA GLU A 34 5.99 -8.17 13.02
C GLU A 34 5.02 -9.25 13.53
N LEU A 35 3.76 -9.11 13.17
CA LEU A 35 2.68 -9.99 13.64
C LEU A 35 2.78 -11.43 13.08
N PHE A 36 3.67 -11.69 12.10
CA PHE A 36 3.77 -12.98 11.39
C PHE A 36 5.20 -13.28 10.96
N ASP A 37 5.50 -14.59 10.81
CA ASP A 37 6.79 -15.08 10.36
C ASP A 37 7.13 -14.63 8.94
N LYS A 38 8.42 -14.32 8.71
CA LYS A 38 8.96 -13.95 7.40
C LYS A 38 8.80 -15.11 6.41
N SER A 39 8.31 -14.84 5.22
CA SER A 39 8.10 -15.90 4.23
C SER A 39 9.42 -16.56 3.80
N GLU A 40 9.41 -17.89 3.65
CA GLU A 40 10.55 -18.65 3.10
C GLU A 40 10.84 -18.33 1.62
N LYS A 41 9.86 -17.81 0.87
CA LYS A 41 10.07 -17.36 -0.51
C LYS A 41 10.80 -16.01 -0.51
N ASN A 42 11.91 -15.94 -1.24
CA ASN A 42 12.70 -14.71 -1.37
C ASN A 42 12.05 -13.72 -2.35
N TYR A 43 10.97 -13.07 -1.91
CA TYR A 43 10.26 -12.07 -2.72
C TYR A 43 11.14 -10.88 -3.10
N HIS A 44 12.22 -10.60 -2.36
CA HIS A 44 13.19 -9.56 -2.72
C HIS A 44 13.91 -9.89 -4.03
N GLN A 45 14.47 -11.10 -4.17
CA GLN A 45 15.12 -11.53 -5.42
C GLN A 45 14.14 -11.53 -6.61
N TRP A 46 12.89 -11.91 -6.34
CA TRP A 46 11.84 -11.85 -7.36
C TRP A 46 11.62 -10.40 -7.82
N LEU A 47 11.47 -9.46 -6.88
CA LEU A 47 11.30 -8.03 -7.17
C LEU A 47 12.52 -7.42 -7.87
N ASP A 48 13.74 -7.80 -7.50
CA ASP A 48 15.00 -7.34 -8.10
C ASP A 48 15.07 -7.67 -9.60
N SER A 49 14.47 -8.80 -9.99
CA SER A 49 14.44 -9.27 -11.38
C SER A 49 13.32 -8.65 -12.23
N ARG A 50 12.57 -7.67 -11.70
CA ARG A 50 11.49 -6.98 -12.42
C ARG A 50 11.91 -5.57 -12.85
N PRO A 51 11.44 -5.08 -14.01
CA PRO A 51 11.67 -3.70 -14.42
C PRO A 51 11.19 -2.67 -13.38
N GLU A 52 11.76 -1.47 -13.44
CA GLU A 52 11.35 -0.36 -12.59
C GLU A 52 9.87 0.00 -12.83
N GLY A 53 9.11 0.21 -11.75
CA GLY A 53 7.71 0.60 -11.82
C GLY A 53 6.77 -0.40 -12.51
N SER A 54 7.16 -1.66 -12.71
CA SER A 54 6.34 -2.64 -13.43
C SER A 54 5.42 -3.48 -12.54
N VAL A 55 5.73 -3.60 -11.25
CA VAL A 55 5.07 -4.54 -10.33
C VAL A 55 3.87 -3.90 -9.65
N VAL A 56 2.75 -4.63 -9.62
CA VAL A 56 1.58 -4.33 -8.80
C VAL A 56 1.75 -5.00 -7.43
N TYR A 57 1.84 -4.21 -6.38
CA TYR A 57 1.78 -4.74 -5.02
C TYR A 57 0.33 -4.79 -4.53
N VAL A 58 -0.09 -5.89 -3.90
CA VAL A 58 -1.46 -6.09 -3.40
C VAL A 58 -1.42 -6.50 -1.93
N SER A 59 -2.10 -5.73 -1.06
CA SER A 59 -2.25 -6.05 0.36
C SER A 59 -3.49 -5.40 0.96
N PHE A 60 -4.34 -6.22 1.59
CA PHE A 60 -5.56 -5.77 2.29
C PHE A 60 -5.36 -5.64 3.80
N GLY A 61 -4.10 -5.53 4.23
CA GLY A 61 -3.76 -5.29 5.62
C GLY A 61 -3.96 -6.52 6.50
N SER A 62 -4.02 -6.26 7.81
CA SER A 62 -3.91 -7.32 8.82
C SER A 62 -5.23 -7.87 9.34
N LEU A 63 -6.36 -7.24 9.00
CA LEU A 63 -7.66 -7.57 9.57
C LEU A 63 -8.71 -7.89 8.51
N ALA A 64 -8.51 -7.45 7.26
CA ALA A 64 -9.46 -7.76 6.20
C ALA A 64 -9.36 -9.25 5.82
N VAL A 65 -10.52 -9.88 5.70
CA VAL A 65 -10.68 -11.20 5.09
C VAL A 65 -11.56 -11.01 3.87
N LEU A 66 -11.01 -11.25 2.68
CA LEU A 66 -11.74 -11.09 1.44
C LEU A 66 -12.64 -12.30 1.20
N LYS A 67 -13.80 -12.07 0.59
CA LYS A 67 -14.65 -13.16 0.09
C LYS A 67 -13.93 -13.90 -1.03
N LYS A 68 -14.14 -15.21 -1.16
CA LYS A 68 -13.52 -16.03 -2.21
C LYS A 68 -13.81 -15.47 -3.61
N GLU A 69 -15.04 -15.01 -3.86
CA GLU A 69 -15.40 -14.41 -5.15
C GLU A 69 -14.56 -13.16 -5.46
N GLN A 70 -14.29 -12.34 -4.44
CA GLN A 70 -13.49 -11.13 -4.59
C GLN A 70 -12.01 -11.46 -4.85
N GLU A 71 -11.47 -12.49 -4.19
CA GLU A 71 -10.11 -12.92 -4.44
C GLU A 71 -9.94 -13.47 -5.88
N ILE A 72 -10.93 -14.20 -6.40
CA ILE A 72 -10.96 -14.67 -7.80
C ILE A 72 -10.92 -13.49 -8.77
N GLU A 73 -11.75 -12.47 -8.55
CA GLU A 73 -11.79 -11.29 -9.43
C GLU A 73 -10.49 -10.49 -9.38
N ILE A 74 -9.85 -10.36 -8.20
CA ILE A 74 -8.52 -9.75 -8.08
C ILE A 74 -7.49 -10.56 -8.86
N LEU A 75 -7.43 -11.88 -8.65
CA LEU A 75 -6.45 -12.74 -9.31
C LEU A 75 -6.60 -12.69 -10.84
N ARG A 76 -7.83 -12.80 -11.35
CA ARG A 76 -8.11 -12.69 -12.79
C ARG A 76 -7.74 -11.31 -13.33
N GLY A 77 -8.07 -10.24 -12.62
CA GLY A 77 -7.71 -8.88 -13.03
C GLY A 77 -6.21 -8.66 -13.10
N LEU A 78 -5.45 -9.24 -12.16
CA LEU A 78 -3.98 -9.20 -12.17
C LEU A 78 -3.42 -9.99 -13.35
N LEU A 79 -3.86 -11.24 -13.56
CA LEU A 79 -3.39 -12.08 -14.66
C LEU A 79 -3.69 -11.47 -16.02
N GLU A 80 -4.90 -10.99 -16.23
CA GLU A 80 -5.32 -10.35 -17.48
C GLU A 80 -4.73 -8.95 -17.69
N SER A 81 -4.14 -8.33 -16.65
CA SER A 81 -3.39 -7.09 -16.81
C SER A 81 -2.01 -7.33 -17.41
N GLU A 82 -1.54 -8.58 -17.43
CA GLU A 82 -0.20 -9.00 -17.89
C GLU A 82 0.95 -8.27 -17.18
N ARG A 83 0.68 -7.68 -16.02
CA ARG A 83 1.67 -6.98 -15.20
C ARG A 83 2.19 -7.91 -14.11
N PRO A 84 3.50 -7.87 -13.82
CA PRO A 84 4.03 -8.58 -12.68
C PRO A 84 3.31 -8.16 -11.38
N PHE A 85 2.98 -9.10 -10.50
CA PHE A 85 2.34 -8.75 -9.22
C PHE A 85 2.93 -9.51 -8.04
N LEU A 86 2.98 -8.83 -6.90
CA LEU A 86 3.26 -9.41 -5.59
C LEU A 86 2.03 -9.23 -4.71
N TRP A 87 1.41 -10.32 -4.27
CA TRP A 87 0.24 -10.28 -3.40
C TRP A 87 0.57 -10.87 -2.03
N THR A 88 0.49 -10.05 -0.99
CA THR A 88 0.48 -10.51 0.39
C THR A 88 -0.92 -10.99 0.76
N ARG A 89 -1.09 -12.30 0.90
CA ARG A 89 -2.37 -12.92 1.23
C ARG A 89 -2.17 -13.93 2.35
N ARG A 90 -2.85 -13.72 3.47
CA ARG A 90 -2.81 -14.67 4.58
C ARG A 90 -3.46 -15.98 4.19
N LYS A 91 -2.91 -17.08 4.68
CA LYS A 91 -3.61 -18.35 4.66
C LYS A 91 -4.68 -18.32 5.75
N GLY A 92 -5.93 -18.62 5.43
CA GLY A 92 -6.95 -18.84 6.45
C GLY A 92 -6.56 -20.01 7.37
N GLU A 93 -7.05 -20.03 8.62
CA GLU A 93 -6.79 -21.11 9.59
C GLU A 93 -7.17 -22.51 9.03
N ASP A 94 -8.13 -22.58 8.11
CA ASP A 94 -8.58 -23.81 7.44
C ASP A 94 -7.70 -24.26 6.25
N GLU A 95 -6.77 -23.43 5.78
CA GLU A 95 -5.90 -23.77 4.64
C GLU A 95 -4.72 -24.66 5.01
N GLY A 96 -4.46 -24.87 6.30
CA GLY A 96 -3.40 -25.77 6.79
C GLY A 96 -3.57 -27.24 6.37
N LYS A 97 -4.76 -27.62 5.86
CA LYS A 97 -5.07 -28.97 5.35
C LYS A 97 -5.14 -29.07 3.83
N LYS A 98 -5.13 -27.96 3.08
CA LYS A 98 -5.18 -27.94 1.62
C LYS A 98 -3.89 -27.33 1.09
N LYS A 99 -2.95 -28.20 0.70
CA LYS A 99 -1.77 -27.79 -0.06
C LYS A 99 -2.27 -27.22 -1.38
N ASN A 100 -2.04 -25.93 -1.57
CA ASN A 100 -2.52 -25.10 -2.67
C ASN A 100 -3.95 -24.64 -2.45
N LEU A 101 -4.16 -23.33 -2.47
CA LEU A 101 -5.46 -22.83 -2.88
C LEU A 101 -5.60 -23.21 -4.33
N GLU A 102 -6.26 -24.33 -4.52
CA GLU A 102 -7.14 -24.62 -5.62
C GLU A 102 -8.07 -23.40 -5.86
N TYR A 103 -7.54 -22.37 -6.53
CA TYR A 103 -8.26 -21.82 -7.65
C TYR A 103 -8.13 -22.89 -8.73
N ASP A 104 -8.98 -23.93 -8.69
CA ASP A 104 -8.80 -25.23 -9.36
C ASP A 104 -8.35 -25.14 -10.84
N ASP A 105 -8.57 -24.01 -11.51
CA ASP A 105 -8.23 -23.79 -12.92
C ASP A 105 -7.17 -22.70 -13.18
N VAL A 106 -6.56 -22.07 -12.15
CA VAL A 106 -5.67 -20.91 -12.32
C VAL A 106 -4.26 -21.21 -11.85
N ILE A 107 -3.37 -21.50 -12.81
CA ILE A 107 -1.93 -21.64 -12.57
C ILE A 107 -1.28 -20.26 -12.69
N ILE A 108 -0.63 -19.82 -11.62
CA ILE A 108 0.17 -18.59 -11.63
C ILE A 108 1.56 -18.94 -12.14
N ASP A 109 1.95 -18.40 -13.29
CA ASP A 109 3.36 -18.43 -13.71
C ASP A 109 4.17 -17.61 -12.70
N GLU A 110 5.14 -18.23 -12.03
CA GLU A 110 6.01 -17.55 -11.05
C GLU A 110 6.84 -16.41 -11.71
N LYS A 111 6.93 -16.36 -13.04
CA LYS A 111 7.48 -15.20 -13.76
C LYS A 111 6.56 -13.98 -13.70
N LEU A 112 5.24 -14.21 -13.71
CA LEU A 112 4.22 -13.17 -13.70
C LEU A 112 3.78 -12.79 -12.29
N GLY A 113 3.53 -13.75 -11.41
CA GLY A 113 2.94 -13.48 -10.10
C GLY A 113 3.65 -14.18 -8.95
N LEU A 114 3.72 -13.52 -7.80
CA LEU A 114 4.17 -14.10 -6.55
C LEU A 114 3.14 -13.83 -5.45
N ILE A 115 2.66 -14.88 -4.79
CA ILE A 115 1.78 -14.77 -3.61
C ILE A 115 2.55 -15.23 -2.38
N VAL A 116 2.60 -14.38 -1.35
CA VAL A 116 3.29 -14.65 -0.09
C VAL A 116 2.35 -14.47 1.10
N PRO A 117 2.51 -15.25 2.19
CA PRO A 117 1.69 -15.09 3.39
C PRO A 117 1.96 -13.76 4.10
N TRP A 118 3.19 -13.28 4.01
CA TRP A 118 3.65 -12.06 4.66
C TRP A 118 4.89 -11.50 3.93
N CYS A 119 5.05 -10.17 3.96
CA CYS A 119 6.28 -9.47 3.57
C CYS A 119 6.45 -8.19 4.39
N SER A 120 7.66 -7.64 4.43
CA SER A 120 7.87 -6.28 4.92
C SER A 120 7.26 -5.28 3.93
N GLN A 121 6.04 -4.81 4.22
CA GLN A 121 5.29 -3.91 3.34
C GLN A 121 6.08 -2.64 3.00
N MET A 122 6.77 -2.05 3.99
CA MET A 122 7.56 -0.85 3.77
C MET A 122 8.76 -1.08 2.84
N GLU A 123 9.46 -2.22 2.98
CA GLU A 123 10.55 -2.59 2.08
C GLU A 123 10.03 -2.86 0.65
N VAL A 124 8.89 -3.53 0.53
CA VAL A 124 8.24 -3.76 -0.77
C VAL A 124 7.87 -2.43 -1.42
N LEU A 125 7.14 -1.54 -0.71
CA LEU A 125 6.73 -0.25 -1.25
C LEU A 125 7.92 0.65 -1.63
N CYS A 126 9.05 0.53 -0.95
CA CYS A 126 10.28 1.25 -1.30
C CYS A 126 11.08 0.61 -2.44
N HIS A 127 10.72 -0.59 -2.88
CA HIS A 127 11.43 -1.29 -3.94
C HIS A 127 11.16 -0.65 -5.31
N LYS A 128 12.21 -0.39 -6.08
CA LYS A 128 12.15 0.31 -7.39
C LYS A 128 11.17 -0.32 -8.40
N SER A 129 10.97 -1.63 -8.32
CA SER A 129 10.08 -2.33 -9.26
C SER A 129 8.60 -2.12 -8.97
N ILE A 130 8.21 -1.63 -7.79
CA ILE A 130 6.81 -1.34 -7.48
C ILE A 130 6.35 -0.10 -8.27
N GLY A 131 5.30 -0.27 -9.06
CA GLY A 131 4.67 0.81 -9.81
C GLY A 131 3.31 1.23 -9.24
N CYS A 132 2.63 0.36 -8.50
CA CYS A 132 1.30 0.62 -7.97
C CYS A 132 1.01 -0.23 -6.73
N PHE A 133 0.20 0.30 -5.81
CA PHE A 133 -0.27 -0.41 -4.63
C PHE A 133 -1.81 -0.55 -4.63
N VAL A 134 -2.31 -1.78 -4.69
CA VAL A 134 -3.72 -2.12 -4.47
C VAL A 134 -3.93 -2.39 -2.99
N THR A 135 -4.77 -1.58 -2.34
CA THR A 135 -4.91 -1.61 -0.90
C THR A 135 -6.31 -1.30 -0.40
N HIS A 136 -6.62 -1.86 0.77
CA HIS A 136 -7.78 -1.55 1.58
C HIS A 136 -7.85 -0.10 2.09
N CYS A 137 -6.84 0.76 1.85
CA CYS A 137 -6.83 2.16 2.30
C CYS A 137 -6.83 2.33 3.83
N GLY A 138 -6.26 1.38 4.58
CA GLY A 138 -5.93 1.61 5.98
C GLY A 138 -4.97 2.78 6.13
N TRP A 139 -5.07 3.56 7.20
CA TRP A 139 -4.30 4.79 7.38
C TRP A 139 -2.78 4.55 7.30
N ASN A 140 -2.27 3.52 7.97
CA ASN A 140 -0.85 3.17 7.94
C ASN A 140 -0.38 2.82 6.53
N SER A 141 -1.07 1.92 5.83
CA SER A 141 -0.76 1.55 4.44
C SER A 141 -0.80 2.76 3.50
N THR A 142 -1.74 3.68 3.72
CA THR A 142 -1.85 4.92 2.94
C THR A 142 -0.64 5.83 3.18
N MET A 143 -0.21 5.98 4.44
CA MET A 143 0.97 6.78 4.79
C MET A 143 2.28 6.17 4.29
N GLU A 144 2.44 4.84 4.39
CA GLU A 144 3.58 4.12 3.83
C GLU A 144 3.68 4.33 2.31
N SER A 145 2.58 4.18 1.58
CA SER A 145 2.54 4.44 0.14
C SER A 145 2.90 5.89 -0.21
N LEU A 146 2.42 6.85 0.59
CA LEU A 146 2.70 8.27 0.41
C LEU A 146 4.18 8.58 0.63
N VAL A 147 4.80 8.02 1.67
CA VAL A 147 6.23 8.17 1.97
C VAL A 147 7.11 7.44 0.93
N SER A 148 6.68 6.27 0.46
CA SER A 148 7.36 5.53 -0.60
C SER A 148 7.15 6.14 -1.99
N GLY A 149 6.17 7.03 -2.16
CA GLY A 149 5.87 7.65 -3.45
C GLY A 149 5.29 6.66 -4.45
N VAL A 150 4.42 5.75 -3.99
CA VAL A 150 3.74 4.76 -4.82
C VAL A 150 2.26 5.16 -4.97
N PRO A 151 1.72 5.21 -6.21
CA PRO A 151 0.30 5.50 -6.43
C PRO A 151 -0.60 4.34 -6.00
N ILE A 152 -1.85 4.67 -5.65
CA ILE A 152 -2.78 3.73 -5.00
C ILE A 152 -3.99 3.39 -5.89
N VAL A 153 -4.33 2.10 -5.98
CA VAL A 153 -5.71 1.65 -6.26
C VAL A 153 -6.38 1.36 -4.93
N GLY A 154 -7.35 2.20 -4.57
CA GLY A 154 -8.07 2.08 -3.32
C GLY A 154 -9.27 1.15 -3.45
N TYR A 155 -9.29 0.08 -2.64
CA TYR A 155 -10.42 -0.82 -2.51
C TYR A 155 -10.78 -1.03 -1.02
N PRO A 156 -11.50 -0.08 -0.40
CA PRO A 156 -11.82 -0.10 1.03
C PRO A 156 -12.70 -1.29 1.42
N GLN A 157 -12.52 -1.82 2.63
CA GLN A 157 -13.22 -2.98 3.17
C GLN A 157 -14.11 -2.63 4.38
N PHE A 158 -13.63 -1.82 5.33
CA PHE A 158 -14.37 -1.46 6.56
C PHE A 158 -13.82 -0.19 7.25
N SER A 159 -14.45 0.25 8.35
CA SER A 159 -14.01 1.40 9.16
C SER A 159 -13.92 2.71 8.35
N ASP A 160 -12.88 3.49 8.59
CA ASP A 160 -12.50 4.77 7.98
C ASP A 160 -11.91 4.63 6.57
N GLN A 161 -11.73 3.41 6.07
CA GLN A 161 -11.06 3.14 4.80
C GLN A 161 -11.74 3.82 3.60
N THR A 162 -13.07 3.89 3.59
CA THR A 162 -13.82 4.61 2.53
C THR A 162 -13.54 6.10 2.54
N THR A 163 -13.38 6.70 3.73
CA THR A 163 -12.98 8.10 3.89
C THR A 163 -11.55 8.31 3.44
N ASN A 164 -10.63 7.42 3.81
CA ASN A 164 -9.24 7.47 3.36
C ASN A 164 -9.13 7.35 1.83
N ALA A 165 -9.89 6.43 1.23
CA ALA A 165 -9.99 6.26 -0.22
C ALA A 165 -10.52 7.52 -0.92
N LYS A 166 -11.46 8.24 -0.30
CA LYS A 166 -11.93 9.53 -0.81
C LYS A 166 -10.86 10.61 -0.73
N MET A 167 -10.15 10.71 0.39
CA MET A 167 -9.07 11.70 0.57
C MET A 167 -7.93 11.47 -0.44
N LEU A 168 -7.48 10.23 -0.62
CA LEU A 168 -6.38 9.94 -1.55
C LEU A 168 -6.77 10.21 -3.02
N GLU A 169 -8.03 10.00 -3.41
CA GLU A 169 -8.50 10.20 -4.78
C GLU A 169 -8.82 11.68 -5.05
N GLU A 170 -9.62 12.32 -4.21
CA GLU A 170 -10.23 13.62 -4.48
C GLU A 170 -9.45 14.81 -3.87
N VAL A 171 -8.68 14.58 -2.80
CA VAL A 171 -7.98 15.66 -2.08
C VAL A 171 -6.49 15.65 -2.40
N TRP A 172 -5.85 14.49 -2.29
CA TRP A 172 -4.41 14.36 -2.53
C TRP A 172 -4.09 14.03 -3.97
N GLY A 173 -5.02 13.39 -4.70
CA GLY A 173 -4.84 13.00 -6.09
C GLY A 173 -3.69 12.01 -6.28
N ILE A 174 -3.49 11.09 -5.35
CA ILE A 174 -2.39 10.10 -5.33
C ILE A 174 -2.83 8.70 -5.77
N GLY A 175 -4.06 8.55 -6.23
CA GLY A 175 -4.62 7.27 -6.60
C GLY A 175 -6.02 7.37 -7.19
N VAL A 176 -6.61 6.19 -7.43
CA VAL A 176 -8.00 6.04 -7.89
C VAL A 176 -8.71 5.04 -7.01
N ARG A 177 -10.02 5.20 -6.83
CA ARG A 177 -10.85 4.25 -6.11
C ARG A 177 -11.50 3.26 -7.07
N ALA A 178 -11.35 1.97 -6.78
CA ALA A 178 -12.03 0.92 -7.52
C ALA A 178 -13.53 0.95 -7.21
N LYS A 179 -14.36 0.88 -8.26
CA LYS A 179 -15.81 0.85 -8.16
C LYS A 179 -16.30 -0.59 -8.01
N GLU A 180 -17.09 -0.82 -6.98
CA GLU A 180 -17.77 -2.10 -6.80
C GLU A 180 -19.19 -2.09 -7.35
N VAL A 181 -19.65 -3.26 -7.78
CA VAL A 181 -21.04 -3.55 -8.12
C VAL A 181 -21.48 -4.68 -7.21
N GLU A 182 -22.52 -4.45 -6.41
CA GLU A 182 -23.04 -5.43 -5.43
C GLU A 182 -21.97 -5.90 -4.41
N GLY A 183 -21.07 -5.00 -4.00
CA GLY A 183 -20.02 -5.29 -3.02
C GLY A 183 -18.82 -6.07 -3.59
N ILE A 184 -18.71 -6.18 -4.92
CA ILE A 184 -17.59 -6.84 -5.61
C ILE A 184 -16.95 -5.88 -6.61
N VAL A 185 -15.64 -5.71 -6.52
CA VAL A 185 -14.83 -5.08 -7.56
C VAL A 185 -14.53 -6.12 -8.64
N LYS A 186 -15.05 -5.90 -9.85
CA LYS A 186 -14.81 -6.76 -11.00
C LYS A 186 -13.39 -6.62 -11.52
N ARG A 187 -12.86 -7.68 -12.12
CA ARG A 187 -11.52 -7.71 -12.73
C ARG A 187 -11.33 -6.62 -13.78
N GLU A 188 -12.37 -6.28 -14.56
CA GLU A 188 -12.31 -5.24 -15.58
C GLU A 188 -12.10 -3.86 -14.93
N GLU A 189 -12.70 -3.62 -13.77
CA GLU A 189 -12.48 -2.40 -13.00
C GLU A 189 -11.06 -2.33 -12.44
N LEU A 190 -10.53 -3.44 -11.91
CA LEU A 190 -9.15 -3.50 -11.46
C LEU A 190 -8.19 -3.18 -12.62
N LYS A 191 -8.38 -3.81 -13.79
CA LYS A 191 -7.59 -3.54 -15.00
C LYS A 191 -7.67 -2.06 -15.41
N ARG A 192 -8.86 -1.46 -15.41
CA ARG A 192 -9.05 -0.04 -15.70
C ARG A 192 -8.27 0.85 -14.75
N CYS A 193 -8.31 0.57 -13.45
CA CYS A 193 -7.57 1.31 -12.44
C CYS A 193 -6.05 1.18 -12.63
N LEU A 194 -5.55 -0.04 -12.90
CA LEU A 194 -4.14 -0.28 -13.18
C LEU A 194 -3.69 0.43 -14.47
N GLY A 195 -4.52 0.43 -15.52
CA GLY A 195 -4.27 1.14 -16.76
C GLY A 195 -4.09 2.65 -16.53
N ILE A 196 -4.96 3.27 -15.72
CA ILE A 196 -4.84 4.70 -15.37
C ILE A 196 -3.50 5.01 -14.70
N LEU A 197 -3.03 4.16 -13.79
CA LEU A 197 -1.84 4.46 -12.97
C LEU A 197 -0.52 4.08 -13.64
N MET A 198 -0.53 3.04 -14.48
CA MET A 198 0.68 2.38 -14.97
C MET A 198 0.84 2.40 -16.49
N GLU A 199 -0.06 3.06 -17.23
CA GLU A 199 0.09 3.35 -18.67
C GLU A 199 0.46 4.82 -18.89
N ASN A 200 0.87 5.12 -20.13
CA ASN A 200 1.15 6.49 -20.53
C ASN A 200 -0.17 7.21 -20.78
N GLY A 201 -0.61 7.99 -19.79
CA GLY A 201 -1.82 8.79 -19.87
C GLY A 201 -1.75 10.03 -18.98
N GLU A 202 -2.45 11.08 -19.39
CA GLU A 202 -2.43 12.38 -18.70
C GLU A 202 -2.80 12.27 -17.21
N LYS A 203 -3.85 11.51 -16.90
CA LYS A 203 -4.29 11.28 -15.52
C LYS A 203 -3.25 10.54 -14.68
N GLY A 204 -2.58 9.54 -15.26
CA GLY A 204 -1.50 8.81 -14.59
C GLY A 204 -0.30 9.72 -14.27
N GLU A 205 0.09 10.57 -15.22
CA GLU A 205 1.18 11.53 -15.03
C GLU A 205 0.84 12.64 -14.03
N GLU A 206 -0.42 13.07 -13.96
CA GLU A 206 -0.90 13.94 -12.89
C GLU A 206 -0.77 13.28 -11.51
N ILE A 207 -1.24 12.04 -11.38
CA ILE A 207 -1.16 11.28 -10.12
C ILE A 207 0.31 11.09 -9.71
N LYS A 208 1.21 10.71 -10.63
CA LYS A 208 2.65 10.59 -10.34
C LYS A 208 3.26 11.90 -9.84
N ARG A 209 2.90 13.04 -10.43
CA ARG A 209 3.34 14.36 -9.95
C ARG A 209 2.85 14.65 -8.53
N ASN A 210 1.58 14.34 -8.24
CA ASN A 210 0.99 14.52 -6.90
C ASN A 210 1.67 13.61 -5.86
N VAL A 211 1.86 12.33 -6.18
CA VAL A 211 2.57 11.36 -5.34
C VAL A 211 3.96 11.86 -4.98
N LYS A 212 4.74 12.34 -5.97
CA LYS A 212 6.06 12.92 -5.75
C LYS A 212 6.02 14.15 -4.85
N LYS A 213 5.07 15.06 -5.09
CA LYS A 213 4.87 16.26 -4.26
C LYS A 213 4.59 15.89 -2.80
N TRP A 214 3.64 14.99 -2.57
CA TRP A 214 3.25 14.57 -1.22
C TRP A 214 4.36 13.83 -0.50
N ARG A 215 5.11 12.96 -1.20
CA ARG A 215 6.31 12.31 -0.65
C ARG A 215 7.32 13.32 -0.13
N ILE A 216 7.66 14.34 -0.92
CA ILE A 216 8.63 15.38 -0.52
C ILE A 216 8.14 16.12 0.74
N LEU A 217 6.86 16.49 0.79
CA LEU A 217 6.28 17.19 1.94
C LEU A 217 6.26 16.31 3.19
N ALA A 218 5.88 15.05 3.06
CA ALA A 218 5.83 14.09 4.16
C ALA A 218 7.21 13.85 4.77
N LEU A 219 8.22 13.58 3.93
CA LEU A 219 9.60 13.41 4.38
C LEU A 219 10.17 14.70 4.97
N GLY A 220 9.83 15.86 4.41
CA GLY A 220 10.22 17.16 4.94
C GLY A 220 9.64 17.46 6.32
N ALA A 221 8.42 17.00 6.61
CA ALA A 221 7.75 17.25 7.89
C ALA A 221 8.43 16.54 9.07
N VAL A 222 8.98 15.34 8.86
CA VAL A 222 9.56 14.51 9.92
C VAL A 222 11.05 14.70 10.13
N LYS A 223 11.77 15.28 9.15
CA LYS A 223 13.18 15.63 9.29
C LYS A 223 13.42 16.65 10.41
N ILE A 224 14.66 16.72 10.90
CA ILE A 224 15.08 17.73 11.87
C ILE A 224 14.76 19.14 11.34
N GLY A 225 14.03 19.92 12.13
CA GLY A 225 13.53 21.25 11.75
C GLY A 225 12.26 21.24 10.89
N GLY A 226 11.69 20.06 10.62
CA GLY A 226 10.40 19.89 9.97
C GLY A 226 9.22 20.14 10.91
N SER A 227 8.04 20.34 10.33
CA SER A 227 6.83 20.69 11.09
C SER A 227 6.40 19.63 12.11
N SER A 228 6.47 18.35 11.75
CA SER A 228 6.13 17.24 12.64
C SER A 228 7.19 17.00 13.71
N HIS A 229 8.48 17.13 13.35
CA HIS A 229 9.58 17.12 14.31
C HIS A 229 9.39 18.21 15.38
N ASP A 230 9.14 19.45 14.97
CA ASP A 230 8.96 20.57 15.90
C ASP A 230 7.67 20.44 16.73
N ASN A 231 6.61 19.89 16.14
CA ASN A 231 5.38 19.59 16.88
C ASN A 231 5.59 18.52 17.93
N LEU A 232 6.38 17.47 17.64
CA LEU A 232 6.72 16.43 18.60
C LEU A 232 7.54 17.01 19.76
N LYS A 233 8.54 17.86 19.46
CA LYS A 233 9.31 18.56 20.49
C LYS A 233 8.41 19.40 21.40
N LYS A 234 7.51 20.22 20.83
CA LYS A 234 6.55 21.03 21.59
C LYS A 234 5.53 20.21 22.37
N PHE A 235 5.23 18.99 21.92
CA PHE A 235 4.38 18.06 22.65
C PHE A 235 5.12 17.54 23.89
N ILE A 236 6.36 17.07 23.72
CA ILE A 236 7.20 16.56 24.82
C ILE A 236 7.50 17.65 25.85
N GLU A 237 7.83 18.88 25.41
CA GLU A 237 8.05 20.03 26.32
C GLU A 237 6.80 20.45 27.08
N GLY A 238 5.62 20.05 26.61
CA GLY A 238 4.34 20.34 27.25
C GLY A 238 3.77 19.19 28.09
N LEU A 239 4.47 18.05 28.16
CA LEU A 239 4.19 16.96 29.10
C LEU A 239 4.78 17.29 30.47
#